data_AF-A0A933I6U5-F1
#
_entry.id   AF-A0A933I6U5-F1
#
_cell.length_a   1.000
_cell.length_b   1.000
_cell.length_c   1.000
_cell.angle_alpha   90.00
_cell.angle_beta   90.00
_cell.angle_gamma   90.00
#
_symmetry.space_group_name_H-M   'P 1'
#
loop_
_entity.id
_entity.type
_entity.pdbx_description
1 polymer ?
#
loop_
_entity_poly.entity_id
_entity_poly.type
_entity_poly.pdbx_seq_one_letter_code
_entity_poly.pdbx_strand_id
1 'polypeptide(L)'
;MIKETDPRFAGIEKKIGIFVITAIAGIVLVAVFLGIQQDIFIPKTTIFFVTESGQDLNEGMAVKLRGFKIGKVRKVLLDDSARVTV
;
A
#
# COMPACT_ATOMS: atom_id res chain seq x y z
N MET A 1 -22.18 -42.04 3.16
CA MET A 1 -22.42 -40.57 3.09
C MET A 1 -23.07 -40.31 1.74
N ILE A 2 -24.40 -40.15 1.71
CA ILE A 2 -25.18 -40.08 0.46
C ILE A 2 -25.02 -38.66 -0.09
N LYS A 3 -24.37 -38.54 -1.25
CA LYS A 3 -24.28 -37.27 -1.99
C LYS A 3 -25.52 -37.18 -2.85
N GLU A 4 -26.62 -36.71 -2.25
CA GLU A 4 -27.83 -36.29 -2.96
C GLU A 4 -27.49 -35.05 -3.80
N THR A 5 -26.90 -35.26 -4.97
CA THR A 5 -26.76 -34.19 -5.97
C THR A 5 -28.04 -34.20 -6.81
N ASP A 6 -29.06 -33.50 -6.33
CA ASP A 6 -30.30 -33.31 -7.09
C ASP A 6 -29.94 -32.63 -8.44
N PRO A 7 -30.32 -33.25 -9.58
CA PRO A 7 -29.92 -32.81 -10.93
C PRO A 7 -30.35 -31.38 -11.27
N ARG A 8 -31.30 -30.80 -10.50
CA ARG A 8 -31.69 -29.39 -10.62
C ARG A 8 -30.58 -28.42 -10.20
N PHE A 9 -29.71 -28.81 -9.28
CA PHE A 9 -28.62 -27.98 -8.76
C PHE A 9 -27.30 -28.15 -9.53
N ALA A 10 -27.19 -29.18 -10.38
CA ALA A 10 -25.98 -29.48 -11.14
C ALA A 10 -25.51 -28.33 -12.06
N GLY A 11 -26.44 -27.48 -12.52
CA GLY A 11 -26.12 -26.29 -13.32
C GLY A 11 -25.92 -25.01 -12.51
N ILE A 12 -26.44 -24.95 -11.28
CA ILE A 12 -26.42 -23.75 -10.45
C ILE A 12 -25.05 -23.58 -9.79
N GLU A 13 -24.44 -24.67 -9.31
CA GLU A 13 -23.11 -24.65 -8.70
C GLU A 13 -22.05 -24.07 -9.65
N LYS A 14 -22.08 -24.44 -10.93
CA LYS A 14 -21.17 -23.91 -11.95
C LYS A 14 -21.36 -22.41 -12.19
N LYS A 15 -22.61 -21.91 -12.20
CA LYS A 15 -22.91 -20.49 -12.38
C LYS A 15 -22.41 -19.66 -11.19
N ILE A 16 -22.61 -20.18 -9.97
CA ILE A 16 -22.11 -19.54 -8.74
C ILE A 16 -20.59 -19.54 -8.74
N GLY A 17 -19.95 -20.65 -9.10
CA GLY A 17 -18.49 -20.73 -9.20
C GLY A 17 -17.90 -19.70 -10.17
N ILE A 18 -18.49 -19.56 -11.36
CA ILE A 18 -18.08 -18.55 -12.34
C ILE A 18 -18.27 -17.13 -11.80
N PHE A 19 -19.40 -16.85 -11.14
CA PHE A 19 -19.65 -15.54 -10.53
C PHE A 19 -18.60 -15.20 -9.46
N VAL A 20 -18.30 -16.14 -8.57
CA VAL A 20 -17.30 -15.94 -7.50
C VAL A 20 -15.91 -15.72 -8.08
N ILE A 21 -15.49 -16.53 -9.08
CA ILE A 21 -14.20 -16.35 -9.75
C ILE A 21 -14.12 -14.98 -10.42
N THR A 22 -15.20 -14.52 -11.05
CA THR A 22 -15.26 -13.21 -11.72
C THR A 22 -15.16 -12.07 -10.70
N ALA A 23 -15.84 -12.19 -9.56
CA ALA A 23 -15.75 -11.21 -8.48
C ALA A 23 -14.32 -11.12 -7.91
N ILE A 24 -13.68 -12.26 -7.65
CA ILE A 24 -12.29 -12.31 -7.18
C ILE A 24 -11.35 -11.69 -8.21
N ALA A 25 -11.50 -12.03 -9.50
CA ALA A 25 -10.70 -11.45 -10.57
C ALA A 25 -10.86 -9.92 -10.63
N GLY A 26 -12.08 -9.40 -10.45
CA GLY A 26 -12.35 -7.96 -10.38
C GLY A 26 -11.64 -7.28 -9.20
N ILE A 27 -11.66 -7.89 -8.01
CA ILE A 27 -10.96 -7.36 -6.83
C ILE A 27 -9.45 -7.30 -7.08
N VAL A 28 -8.87 -8.38 -7.64
CA VAL A 28 -7.44 -8.42 -7.97
C VAL A 28 -7.09 -7.34 -8.99
N LEU A 29 -7.91 -7.16 -10.02
CA LEU A 29 -7.72 -6.11 -11.04
C LEU A 29 -7.68 -4.71 -10.43
N VAL A 30 -8.65 -4.40 -9.54
CA VAL A 30 -8.70 -3.10 -8.85
C VAL A 30 -7.49 -2.93 -7.93
N ALA A 31 -7.11 -3.97 -7.18
CA ALA A 31 -5.94 -3.91 -6.31
C ALA A 31 -4.64 -3.65 -7.08
N VAL A 32 -4.44 -4.31 -8.23
CA VAL A 32 -3.29 -4.10 -9.11
C VAL A 32 -3.32 -2.69 -9.70
N PHE A 33 -4.48 -2.25 -10.20
CA PHE A 33 -4.64 -0.91 -10.77
C PHE A 33 -4.31 0.18 -9.74
N LEU A 34 -4.84 0.06 -8.51
CA LEU A 34 -4.53 0.96 -7.41
C LEU A 34 -3.05 0.88 -7.01
N GLY A 35 -2.46 -0.31 -6.99
CA GLY A 35 -1.04 -0.50 -6.68
C GLY A 35 -0.12 0.22 -7.67
N ILE A 36 -0.45 0.19 -8.96
CA ILE A 36 0.26 0.92 -10.01
C ILE A 36 0.03 2.43 -9.86
N GLN A 37 -1.22 2.87 -9.70
CA GLN A 37 -1.57 4.29 -9.66
C GLN A 37 -1.08 5.01 -8.39
N GLN A 38 -1.01 4.30 -7.26
CA GLN A 38 -0.52 4.86 -5.99
C GLN A 38 1.00 4.79 -5.86
N ASP A 39 1.72 4.43 -6.92
CA ASP A 39 3.18 4.31 -6.93
C ASP A 39 3.69 3.45 -5.76
N ILE A 40 2.92 2.43 -5.37
CA ILE A 40 3.30 1.49 -4.30
C ILE A 40 4.54 0.70 -4.74
N PHE A 41 4.67 0.50 -6.04
CA PHE A 41 5.81 -0.16 -6.68
C PHE A 41 6.97 0.78 -7.04
N ILE A 42 6.83 2.11 -6.85
CA ILE A 42 7.99 2.99 -7.00
C ILE A 42 8.90 2.77 -5.79
N PRO A 43 10.15 2.36 -5.97
CA PRO A 43 11.11 2.24 -4.88
C PRO A 43 11.31 3.63 -4.26
N LYS A 44 10.68 3.86 -3.10
CA LYS A 44 10.87 5.09 -2.33
C LYS A 44 12.21 4.98 -1.62
N THR A 45 13.26 5.52 -2.23
CA THR A 45 14.58 5.63 -1.59
C THR A 45 14.44 6.44 -0.31
N THR A 46 14.69 5.81 0.83
CA THR A 46 14.74 6.50 2.12
C THR A 46 16.11 7.16 2.22
N ILE A 47 16.13 8.49 2.19
CA ILE A 47 17.35 9.28 2.36
C ILE A 47 17.41 9.68 3.83
N PHE A 48 18.52 9.35 4.49
CA PHE A 48 18.79 9.77 5.85
C PHE A 48 19.68 11.02 5.81
N PHE A 49 19.34 12.05 6.57
CA PHE A 49 20.21 13.21 6.75
C PHE A 49 20.38 13.55 8.23
N VAL A 50 21.59 14.00 8.58
CA VAL A 50 21.94 14.43 9.93
C VAL A 50 21.98 15.95 9.95
N THR A 51 21.20 16.57 10.83
CA THR A 51 21.14 18.02 11.02
C THR A 51 21.47 18.38 12.46
N GLU A 52 22.04 19.58 12.65
CA GLU A 52 22.38 20.13 13.97
C GLU A 52 21.13 20.49 14.79
N SER A 53 20.00 20.74 14.12
CA SER A 53 18.71 20.97 14.77
C SER A 53 17.57 20.30 14.00
N GLY A 54 16.76 19.56 14.75
CA GLY A 54 15.49 18.98 14.31
C GLY A 54 14.27 19.78 14.73
N GLN A 55 14.47 20.99 15.27
CA GLN A 55 13.38 21.81 15.77
C GLN A 55 12.38 22.10 14.63
N ASP A 56 11.08 21.93 14.92
CA ASP A 56 9.97 22.03 13.97
C ASP A 56 9.90 20.95 12.87
N LEU A 57 10.74 19.90 12.92
CA LEU A 57 10.57 18.71 12.08
C LEU A 57 9.61 17.72 12.73
N ASN A 58 8.47 17.48 12.07
CA ASN A 58 7.46 16.53 12.50
C ASN A 58 7.37 15.33 11.55
N GLU A 59 7.06 14.15 12.10
CA GLU A 59 6.73 12.97 11.29
C GLU A 59 5.55 13.27 10.36
N GLY A 60 5.66 12.85 9.10
CA GLY A 60 4.66 13.13 8.08
C GLY A 60 4.76 14.51 7.42
N MET A 61 5.67 15.39 7.86
CA MET A 61 5.87 16.70 7.23
C MET A 61 6.30 16.54 5.76
N ALA A 62 5.75 17.36 4.88
CA ALA A 62 6.04 17.31 3.45
C ALA A 62 7.44 17.87 3.14
N VAL A 63 8.30 17.04 2.55
CA VAL A 63 9.61 17.48 2.03
C VAL A 63 9.40 18.14 0.67
N LYS A 64 9.84 19.39 0.52
CA LYS A 64 9.67 20.17 -0.70
C LYS A 64 11.01 20.48 -1.35
N LEU A 65 11.09 20.29 -2.66
CA LEU A 65 12.20 20.74 -3.50
C LEU A 65 11.67 21.83 -4.43
N ARG A 66 12.20 23.05 -4.31
CA ARG A 66 11.76 24.22 -5.11
C ARG A 66 10.24 24.45 -5.08
N GLY A 67 9.63 24.23 -3.91
CA GLY A 67 8.19 24.39 -3.71
C GLY A 67 7.33 23.16 -4.04
N PHE A 68 7.88 22.16 -4.74
CA PHE A 68 7.15 20.93 -5.07
C PHE A 68 7.35 19.86 -3.99
N LYS A 69 6.27 19.22 -3.54
CA LYS A 69 6.33 18.11 -2.58
C LYS A 69 6.96 16.89 -3.26
N ILE A 70 8.13 16.49 -2.78
CA ILE A 70 8.90 15.34 -3.28
C ILE A 70 8.86 14.14 -2.32
N GLY A 71 8.41 14.34 -1.08
CA GLY A 71 8.39 13.27 -0.09
C GLY A 71 7.68 13.65 1.20
N LYS A 72 7.83 12.78 2.20
CA LYS A 72 7.36 13.00 3.56
C LYS A 72 8.45 12.55 4.54
N VAL A 73 8.60 13.29 5.64
CA VAL A 73 9.43 12.88 6.77
C VAL A 73 8.88 11.58 7.33
N ARG A 74 9.72 10.54 7.41
CA ARG A 74 9.28 9.22 7.88
C ARG A 74 9.39 9.09 9.39
N LYS A 75 10.53 9.47 9.96
CA LYS A 75 10.82 9.49 11.39
C LYS A 75 11.80 10.61 11.69
N VAL A 76 11.77 11.10 12.92
CA VAL A 76 12.79 12.02 13.45
C VAL A 76 13.39 11.34 14.67
N LEU A 77 14.67 11.02 14.62
CA LEU A 77 15.41 10.33 15.68
C LEU A 77 16.48 11.26 16.24
N LEU A 78 16.64 11.28 17.56
CA LEU A 78 17.76 11.94 18.22
C LEU A 78 18.84 10.87 18.45
N ASP A 79 19.99 11.05 17.82
CA ASP A 79 21.18 10.23 18.03
C ASP A 79 21.78 10.49 19.42
N ASP A 80 22.51 9.52 19.97
CA ASP A 80 23.11 9.56 21.32
C ASP A 80 24.13 10.71 21.48
N SER A 81 24.57 11.29 20.37
CA SER A 81 25.41 12.49 20.29
C SER A 81 24.62 13.82 20.23
N ALA A 82 23.31 13.78 20.55
CA ALA A 82 22.36 14.89 20.43
C ALA A 82 22.19 15.45 19.00
N ARG A 83 22.46 14.64 17.97
CA ARG A 83 22.29 15.01 16.55
C ARG A 83 20.97 14.45 16.02
N VAL A 84 20.28 15.19 15.17
CA VAL A 84 18.98 14.73 14.66
C VAL A 84 19.17 14.00 13.34
N THR A 85 18.71 12.74 13.29
CA THR A 85 18.64 11.89 12.09
C THR A 85 17.20 11.83 11.60
N VAL A 86 16.97 12.19 10.33
CA VAL A 86 15.64 12.24 9.69
C VAL A 86 15.60 11.35 8.45
#